data_AF-A0A957TIE2-F1
#
_entry.id   AF-A0A957TIE2-F1
#
_cell.length_a   1.000
_cell.length_b   1.000
_cell.length_c   1.000
_cell.angle_alpha   90.00
_cell.angle_beta   90.00
_cell.angle_gamma   90.00
#
_symmetry.space_group_name_H-M   'P 1'
#
loop_
_entity.id
_entity.type
_entity.pdbx_description
1 polymer ?
#
loop_
_entity_poly.entity_id
_entity_poly.type
_entity_poly.pdbx_seq_one_letter_code
_entity_poly.pdbx_strand_id
1 'polypeptide(L)'
;MVIPCYNEIATIGKLREELLPVLTLLVQPNKSHLIDATLGDVHPTVEVIFVDDGSRDNTFFALLDAFGDAELPGLTFQFTQHRVNQGLGAALRTGFDLAKGAIIVTTDCDGTYRFTEIPKLLARLTPAVDLVTASPYHPDGAVDGVPSYRLLLSRGSSAIYRMLADRRVYTYTALFRAYRREVIETVPFHATGFLAGTELLVNAIRMGYRVAEYPTVLHARRFGVSKAKIAQTVQAHLGFQMHTLLPWHPYGLVVRGDDATIYLIDQDDRHWACKRAFPSAETFLSHGYQWQQVAQLAQAELDAIPTGTPLTFRSATLLRGNDQTTYIMEEGRKRPFVTAAVFEALGYHWENVLTLDDAHLRRIPTGKPVTALDRHPDGTLLRGGDPTVYLLRGGRRCPIPSIQVFQSWGYQWEQVVEIDDAFLVRYPLGEPLSAQKSMFQQWRALRTRCAGESQPTMVTAVSPVADQLAA
;
A
#
# COMPACT_ATOMS: atom_id res chain seq x y z
N MET A 1 -8.51 15.68 -1.70
CA MET A 1 -9.24 15.25 -0.50
C MET A 1 -9.85 13.89 -0.79
N VAL A 2 -9.75 12.92 0.11
CA VAL A 2 -10.25 11.55 -0.08
C VAL A 2 -11.38 11.30 0.91
N ILE A 3 -12.55 10.94 0.39
CA ILE A 3 -13.75 10.64 1.19
C ILE A 3 -14.23 9.23 0.84
N PRO A 4 -14.01 8.24 1.72
CA PRO A 4 -14.59 6.91 1.57
C PRO A 4 -16.06 6.92 1.99
N CYS A 5 -16.91 6.22 1.23
CA CYS A 5 -18.35 6.13 1.44
C CYS A 5 -18.81 4.66 1.42
N TYR A 6 -19.78 4.28 2.25
CA TYR A 6 -20.41 2.97 2.19
C TYR A 6 -21.84 2.96 2.79
N ASN A 7 -22.85 2.86 1.95
CA ASN A 7 -24.27 2.95 2.28
C ASN A 7 -24.63 4.25 3.01
N GLU A 8 -24.36 5.37 2.34
CA GLU A 8 -24.38 6.74 2.85
C GLU A 8 -25.39 7.62 2.10
N ILE A 9 -26.31 7.03 1.33
CA ILE A 9 -27.26 7.77 0.47
C ILE A 9 -28.00 8.90 1.21
N ALA A 10 -28.39 8.66 2.46
CA ALA A 10 -29.12 9.64 3.28
C ALA A 10 -28.27 10.84 3.72
N THR A 11 -26.93 10.76 3.62
CA THR A 11 -25.99 11.77 4.10
C THR A 11 -25.49 12.67 2.97
N ILE A 12 -25.55 12.21 1.71
CA ILE A 12 -24.95 12.89 0.55
C ILE A 12 -25.48 14.30 0.30
N GLY A 13 -26.79 14.54 0.43
CA GLY A 13 -27.35 15.88 0.23
C GLY A 13 -26.75 16.90 1.19
N LYS A 14 -26.66 16.55 2.48
CA LYS A 14 -26.08 17.40 3.52
C LYS A 14 -24.56 17.51 3.40
N LEU A 15 -23.91 16.44 2.96
CA LEU A 15 -22.49 16.45 2.63
C LEU A 15 -22.22 17.55 1.58
N ARG A 16 -23.01 17.65 0.50
CA ARG A 16 -22.87 18.74 -0.48
C ARG A 16 -23.06 20.11 0.15
N GLU A 17 -24.13 20.29 0.92
CA GLU A 17 -24.47 21.57 1.58
C GLU A 17 -23.35 22.07 2.51
N GLU A 18 -22.73 21.18 3.30
CA GLU A 18 -21.72 21.57 4.28
C GLU A 18 -20.29 21.59 3.68
N LEU A 19 -19.99 20.74 2.70
CA LEU A 19 -18.63 20.62 2.14
C LEU A 19 -18.36 21.64 1.02
N LEU A 20 -19.31 21.86 0.11
CA LEU A 20 -19.10 22.71 -1.07
C LEU A 20 -18.68 24.15 -0.71
N PRO A 21 -19.27 24.81 0.32
CA PRO A 21 -18.83 26.14 0.74
C PRO A 21 -17.37 26.15 1.23
N VAL A 22 -16.94 25.10 1.91
CA VAL A 22 -15.56 24.97 2.41
C VAL A 22 -14.60 24.76 1.25
N LEU A 23 -14.93 23.90 0.29
CA LEU A 23 -14.11 23.68 -0.91
C LEU A 23 -13.97 24.98 -1.72
N THR A 24 -15.06 25.73 -1.85
CA THR A 24 -15.10 27.02 -2.54
C THR A 24 -14.20 28.04 -1.84
N LEU A 25 -14.19 28.07 -0.51
CA LEU A 25 -13.28 28.90 0.28
C LEU A 25 -11.81 28.51 0.07
N LEU A 26 -11.51 27.21 -0.03
CA LEU A 26 -10.14 26.72 -0.19
C LEU A 26 -9.52 27.10 -1.54
N VAL A 27 -10.31 27.19 -2.62
CA VAL A 27 -9.81 27.55 -3.96
C VAL A 27 -9.80 29.07 -4.22
N GLN A 28 -10.35 29.88 -3.33
CA GLN A 28 -10.38 31.34 -3.48
C GLN A 28 -9.02 31.97 -3.15
N PRO A 29 -8.42 32.75 -4.08
CA PRO A 29 -7.22 33.52 -3.77
C PRO A 29 -7.50 34.58 -2.69
N ASN A 30 -6.59 34.73 -1.74
CA ASN A 30 -6.54 35.82 -0.74
C ASN A 30 -7.60 35.84 0.38
N LYS A 31 -8.39 34.78 0.57
CA LYS A 31 -9.35 34.69 1.71
C LYS A 31 -9.06 33.60 2.73
N SER A 32 -8.06 32.76 2.46
CA SER A 32 -7.68 31.67 3.35
C SER A 32 -6.38 32.01 4.09
N HIS A 33 -6.33 33.16 4.77
CA HIS A 33 -5.19 33.57 5.63
C HIS A 33 -4.72 32.49 6.64
N LEU A 34 -5.60 31.52 6.92
CA LEU A 34 -5.33 30.37 7.77
C LEU A 34 -4.38 29.33 7.15
N ILE A 35 -4.24 29.27 5.82
CA ILE A 35 -3.40 28.27 5.12
C ILE A 35 -2.27 28.89 4.30
N ASP A 36 -2.15 30.23 4.24
CA ASP A 36 -1.10 30.96 3.52
C ASP A 36 0.31 30.47 3.91
N ALA A 37 0.55 30.20 5.21
CA ALA A 37 1.82 29.68 5.70
C ALA A 37 2.14 28.24 5.24
N THR A 38 1.11 27.48 4.85
CA THR A 38 1.22 26.08 4.41
C THR A 38 1.32 25.95 2.90
N LEU A 39 0.62 26.81 2.15
CA LEU A 39 0.48 26.72 0.69
C LEU A 39 1.26 27.81 -0.10
N GLY A 40 1.75 28.87 0.56
CA GLY A 40 2.43 29.99 -0.09
C GLY A 40 1.51 30.79 -1.03
N ASP A 41 2.11 31.57 -1.95
CA ASP A 41 1.41 32.43 -2.93
C ASP A 41 0.72 31.68 -4.09
N VAL A 42 0.53 30.36 -3.96
CA VAL A 42 0.00 29.51 -5.03
C VAL A 42 -1.53 29.50 -5.00
N HIS A 43 -2.18 29.68 -6.14
CA HIS A 43 -3.61 29.43 -6.28
C HIS A 43 -3.91 27.95 -5.95
N PRO A 44 -4.64 27.66 -4.85
CA PRO A 44 -4.86 26.27 -4.45
C PRO A 44 -5.83 25.62 -5.44
N THR A 45 -5.40 24.52 -6.05
CA THR A 45 -6.32 23.58 -6.69
C THR A 45 -6.71 22.52 -5.69
N VAL A 46 -7.99 22.18 -5.66
CA VAL A 46 -8.54 21.14 -4.80
C VAL A 46 -9.15 20.08 -5.69
N GLU A 47 -8.75 18.83 -5.48
CA GLU A 47 -9.48 17.69 -6.00
C GLU A 47 -10.19 16.98 -4.84
N VAL A 48 -11.37 16.45 -5.10
CA VAL A 48 -12.13 15.63 -4.16
C VAL A 48 -12.37 14.28 -4.80
N ILE A 49 -11.95 13.22 -4.13
CA ILE A 49 -12.03 11.85 -4.60
C ILE A 49 -13.00 11.12 -3.68
N PHE A 50 -14.17 10.81 -4.22
CA PHE A 50 -15.16 9.96 -3.55
C PHE A 50 -14.91 8.50 -3.91
N VAL A 51 -14.72 7.67 -2.90
CA VAL A 51 -14.52 6.23 -3.05
C VAL A 51 -15.71 5.51 -2.45
N ASP A 52 -16.64 5.05 -3.28
CA ASP A 52 -17.71 4.16 -2.84
C ASP A 52 -17.20 2.73 -2.70
N ASP A 53 -17.12 2.24 -1.47
CA ASP A 53 -16.63 0.90 -1.14
C ASP A 53 -17.73 -0.17 -1.34
N GLY A 54 -18.30 -0.20 -2.55
CA GLY A 54 -19.28 -1.19 -2.99
C GLY A 54 -20.59 -1.13 -2.24
N SER A 55 -21.17 0.07 -2.11
CA SER A 55 -22.50 0.27 -1.53
C SER A 55 -23.57 -0.61 -2.18
N ARG A 56 -24.55 -1.03 -1.38
CA ARG A 56 -25.72 -1.80 -1.81
C ARG A 56 -26.96 -0.93 -2.02
N ASP A 57 -26.86 0.35 -1.69
CA ASP A 57 -27.83 1.38 -2.02
C ASP A 57 -27.31 2.27 -3.16
N ASN A 58 -28.06 3.31 -3.52
CA ASN A 58 -27.68 4.23 -4.60
C ASN A 58 -26.68 5.32 -4.17
N THR A 59 -25.81 5.08 -3.19
CA THR A 59 -24.82 6.07 -2.71
C THR A 59 -23.96 6.62 -3.84
N PHE A 60 -23.44 5.76 -4.73
CA PHE A 60 -22.60 6.21 -5.85
C PHE A 60 -23.33 7.15 -6.80
N PHE A 61 -24.57 6.82 -7.18
CA PHE A 61 -25.39 7.68 -8.04
C PHE A 61 -25.74 9.00 -7.35
N ALA A 62 -26.08 8.96 -6.06
CA ALA A 62 -26.34 10.17 -5.28
C ALA A 62 -25.11 11.09 -5.21
N LEU A 63 -23.89 10.54 -5.14
CA LEU A 63 -22.65 11.32 -5.21
C LEU A 63 -22.48 11.99 -6.58
N LEU A 64 -22.75 11.27 -7.67
CA LEU A 64 -22.70 11.82 -9.03
C LEU A 64 -23.72 12.96 -9.18
N ASP A 65 -24.97 12.75 -8.78
CA ASP A 65 -26.01 13.79 -8.84
C ASP A 65 -25.65 15.00 -7.97
N ALA A 66 -25.05 14.76 -6.80
CA ALA A 66 -24.73 15.80 -5.83
C ALA A 66 -23.38 16.48 -6.04
N PHE A 67 -22.53 16.08 -6.98
CA PHE A 67 -21.23 16.73 -7.18
C PHE A 67 -20.74 16.73 -8.64
N GLY A 68 -21.33 15.93 -9.52
CA GLY A 68 -20.92 15.77 -10.91
C GLY A 68 -21.02 17.05 -11.75
N ASP A 69 -22.07 17.86 -11.51
CA ASP A 69 -22.31 19.10 -12.26
C ASP A 69 -21.58 20.33 -11.67
N ALA A 70 -20.77 20.16 -10.64
CA ALA A 70 -20.09 21.28 -9.98
C ALA A 70 -18.88 21.75 -10.79
N GLU A 71 -19.10 22.65 -11.75
CA GLU A 71 -18.03 23.32 -12.50
C GLU A 71 -17.55 24.57 -11.75
N LEU A 72 -16.48 24.43 -10.97
CA LEU A 72 -15.82 25.54 -10.28
C LEU A 72 -14.33 25.59 -10.65
N PRO A 73 -13.79 26.74 -11.11
CA PRO A 73 -12.37 26.87 -11.39
C PRO A 73 -11.51 26.47 -10.17
N GLY A 74 -10.54 25.59 -10.40
CA GLY A 74 -9.65 25.10 -9.34
C GLY A 74 -10.23 23.98 -8.48
N LEU A 75 -11.47 23.55 -8.69
CA LEU A 75 -12.08 22.42 -7.97
C LEU A 75 -12.42 21.29 -8.94
N THR A 76 -11.95 20.07 -8.64
CA THR A 76 -12.27 18.87 -9.44
C THR A 76 -12.86 17.77 -8.56
N PHE A 77 -13.80 17.00 -9.12
CA PHE A 77 -14.41 15.86 -8.45
C PHE A 77 -14.10 14.58 -9.22
N GLN A 78 -13.70 13.54 -8.51
CA GLN A 78 -13.49 12.20 -9.03
C GLN A 78 -14.34 11.22 -8.24
N PHE A 79 -14.89 10.22 -8.93
CA PHE A 79 -15.77 9.22 -8.34
C PHE A 79 -15.28 7.85 -8.76
N THR A 80 -15.13 6.94 -7.80
CA THR A 80 -14.78 5.55 -8.06
C THR A 80 -15.60 4.63 -7.18
N GLN A 81 -15.84 3.42 -7.66
CA GLN A 81 -16.67 2.42 -6.98
C GLN A 81 -16.00 1.05 -7.00
N HIS A 82 -15.90 0.42 -5.83
CA HIS A 82 -15.54 -0.98 -5.73
C HIS A 82 -16.70 -1.90 -6.12
N ARG A 83 -16.41 -3.01 -6.78
CA ARG A 83 -17.44 -4.02 -7.14
C ARG A 83 -18.13 -4.64 -5.93
N VAL A 84 -17.39 -4.80 -4.84
CA VAL A 84 -17.85 -5.34 -3.56
C VAL A 84 -17.20 -4.55 -2.44
N ASN A 85 -17.78 -4.59 -1.23
CA ASN A 85 -17.17 -3.96 -0.06
C ASN A 85 -15.85 -4.64 0.31
N GLN A 86 -14.77 -3.86 0.30
CA GLN A 86 -13.40 -4.31 0.61
C GLN A 86 -12.88 -3.74 1.94
N GLY A 87 -13.62 -2.80 2.55
CA GLY A 87 -13.32 -2.16 3.82
C GLY A 87 -12.70 -0.77 3.68
N LEU A 88 -12.80 0.01 4.77
CA LEU A 88 -12.32 1.40 4.83
C LEU A 88 -10.86 1.57 4.38
N GLY A 89 -9.97 0.69 4.80
CA GLY A 89 -8.56 0.73 4.42
C GLY A 89 -8.33 0.49 2.93
N ALA A 90 -9.12 -0.39 2.30
CA ALA A 90 -9.06 -0.58 0.85
C ALA A 90 -9.56 0.67 0.12
N ALA A 91 -10.65 1.29 0.59
CA ALA A 91 -11.17 2.53 0.04
C ALA A 91 -10.16 3.69 0.16
N LEU A 92 -9.45 3.79 1.29
CA LEU A 92 -8.38 4.77 1.48
C LEU A 92 -7.24 4.55 0.49
N ARG A 93 -6.77 3.30 0.30
CA ARG A 93 -5.73 3.00 -0.70
C ARG A 93 -6.14 3.42 -2.11
N THR A 94 -7.34 3.04 -2.54
CA THR A 94 -7.87 3.46 -3.84
C THR A 94 -7.90 4.99 -3.97
N GLY A 95 -8.35 5.69 -2.94
CA GLY A 95 -8.38 7.15 -2.94
C GLY A 95 -7.00 7.80 -2.94
N PHE A 96 -6.02 7.19 -2.26
CA PHE A 96 -4.63 7.64 -2.25
C PHE A 96 -3.94 7.42 -3.60
N ASP A 97 -4.18 6.29 -4.26
CA ASP A 97 -3.63 5.98 -5.58
C ASP A 97 -4.13 6.97 -6.66
N LEU A 98 -5.36 7.47 -6.52
CA LEU A 98 -5.95 8.46 -7.42
C LEU A 98 -5.52 9.90 -7.11
N ALA A 99 -4.99 10.18 -5.91
CA ALA A 99 -4.70 11.54 -5.46
C ALA A 99 -3.46 12.15 -6.14
N LYS A 100 -3.62 13.35 -6.70
CA LYS A 100 -2.61 14.18 -7.40
C LYS A 100 -2.18 15.42 -6.61
N GLY A 101 -2.84 15.75 -5.50
CA GLY A 101 -2.49 16.86 -4.60
C GLY A 101 -1.23 16.63 -3.76
N ALA A 102 -0.45 17.68 -3.54
CA ALA A 102 0.74 17.69 -2.66
C ALA A 102 0.39 17.45 -1.18
N ILE A 103 -0.84 17.81 -0.79
CA ILE A 103 -1.41 17.55 0.53
C ILE A 103 -2.68 16.72 0.33
N ILE A 104 -2.79 15.66 1.12
CA ILE A 104 -3.94 14.75 1.11
C ILE A 104 -4.69 14.93 2.42
N VAL A 105 -6.00 15.21 2.35
CA VAL A 105 -6.89 15.27 3.51
C VAL A 105 -7.86 14.11 3.42
N THR A 106 -8.01 13.36 4.51
CA THR A 106 -9.03 12.31 4.67
C THR A 106 -10.10 12.78 5.63
N THR A 107 -11.37 12.46 5.35
CA THR A 107 -12.48 12.73 6.26
C THR A 107 -13.59 11.70 6.08
N ASP A 108 -14.37 11.47 7.14
CA ASP A 108 -15.61 10.70 7.06
C ASP A 108 -16.69 11.49 6.29
N CYS A 109 -17.60 10.79 5.64
CA CYS A 109 -18.76 11.37 4.96
C CYS A 109 -19.93 11.71 5.91
N ASP A 110 -19.91 11.21 7.16
CA ASP A 110 -21.03 11.28 8.10
C ASP A 110 -21.07 12.55 8.99
N GLY A 111 -20.14 13.48 8.76
CA GLY A 111 -20.08 14.78 9.45
C GLY A 111 -19.69 14.71 10.93
N THR A 112 -19.05 13.61 11.37
CA THR A 112 -18.53 13.46 12.75
C THR A 112 -17.53 14.57 13.11
N TYR A 113 -16.75 15.04 12.14
CA TYR A 113 -15.99 16.30 12.20
C TYR A 113 -16.62 17.30 11.21
N ARG A 114 -16.69 18.57 11.60
CA ARG A 114 -17.25 19.61 10.73
C ARG A 114 -16.25 19.93 9.61
N PHE A 115 -16.70 19.97 8.36
CA PHE A 115 -15.84 20.33 7.24
C PHE A 115 -15.21 21.72 7.38
N THR A 116 -15.86 22.64 8.10
CA THR A 116 -15.33 23.97 8.44
C THR A 116 -14.02 23.93 9.24
N GLU A 117 -13.65 22.77 9.78
CA GLU A 117 -12.39 22.57 10.51
C GLU A 117 -11.21 22.25 9.58
N ILE A 118 -11.44 21.93 8.30
CA ILE A 118 -10.39 21.59 7.32
C ILE A 118 -9.32 22.69 7.21
N PRO A 119 -9.65 23.99 7.07
CA PRO A 119 -8.63 25.03 6.99
C PRO A 119 -7.74 25.10 8.23
N LYS A 120 -8.31 24.90 9.43
CA LYS A 120 -7.56 24.93 10.70
C LYS A 120 -6.69 23.68 10.88
N LEU A 121 -7.17 22.52 10.40
CA LEU A 121 -6.36 21.30 10.32
C LEU A 121 -5.14 21.51 9.41
N LEU A 122 -5.33 22.10 8.23
CA LEU A 122 -4.27 22.42 7.27
C LEU A 122 -3.28 23.45 7.80
N ALA A 123 -3.74 24.42 8.59
CA ALA A 123 -2.89 25.41 9.25
C ALA A 123 -1.84 24.78 10.19
N ARG A 124 -2.10 23.57 10.71
CA ARG A 124 -1.15 22.84 11.56
C ARG A 124 -0.06 22.11 10.76
N LEU A 125 -0.21 21.98 9.44
CA LEU A 125 0.75 21.30 8.57
C LEU A 125 1.91 22.24 8.16
N THR A 126 2.58 22.83 9.16
CA THR A 126 3.75 23.70 8.97
C THR A 126 4.88 22.96 8.23
N PRO A 127 5.90 23.64 7.67
CA PRO A 127 7.05 22.98 7.02
C PRO A 127 7.77 21.94 7.90
N ALA A 128 7.64 22.05 9.22
CA ALA A 128 8.21 21.11 10.18
C ALA A 128 7.29 19.94 10.57
N VAL A 129 6.10 19.83 9.96
CA VAL A 129 5.10 18.81 10.26
C VAL A 129 4.76 18.06 8.99
N ASP A 130 4.76 16.73 9.08
CA ASP A 130 4.56 15.84 7.93
C ASP A 130 3.13 15.28 7.89
N LEU A 131 2.47 15.20 9.05
CA LEU A 131 1.10 14.71 9.21
C LEU A 131 0.40 15.46 10.36
N VAL A 132 -0.88 15.78 10.19
CA VAL A 132 -1.75 16.33 11.23
C VAL A 132 -2.93 15.39 11.46
N THR A 133 -3.22 15.07 12.73
CA THR A 133 -4.42 14.31 13.13
C THR A 133 -5.39 15.17 13.94
N ALA A 134 -6.68 15.09 13.62
CA ALA A 134 -7.71 15.63 14.51
C ALA A 134 -7.66 14.89 15.86
N SER A 135 -7.79 15.64 16.95
CA SER A 135 -7.59 15.10 18.30
C SER A 135 -8.65 15.57 19.31
N PRO A 136 -9.77 14.85 19.44
CA PRO A 136 -10.75 15.09 20.50
C PRO A 136 -10.28 14.67 21.90
N TYR A 137 -9.17 13.92 21.99
CA TYR A 137 -8.60 13.48 23.26
C TYR A 137 -7.39 14.30 23.71
N HIS A 138 -6.94 15.25 22.88
CA HIS A 138 -6.04 16.30 23.32
C HIS A 138 -6.65 17.06 24.52
N PRO A 139 -5.85 17.60 25.46
CA PRO A 139 -6.37 18.39 26.58
C PRO A 139 -7.33 19.53 26.17
N ASP A 140 -7.05 20.17 25.03
CA ASP A 140 -7.90 21.22 24.43
C ASP A 140 -8.95 20.69 23.44
N GLY A 141 -9.07 19.37 23.29
CA GLY A 141 -10.07 18.70 22.47
C GLY A 141 -11.36 18.43 23.25
N ALA A 142 -12.43 18.13 22.53
CA ALA A 142 -13.71 17.81 23.17
C ALA A 142 -14.48 16.71 22.43
N VAL A 143 -15.51 16.20 23.10
CA VAL A 143 -16.43 15.22 22.57
C VAL A 143 -17.84 15.67 22.90
N ASP A 144 -18.75 15.56 21.94
CA ASP A 144 -20.14 16.00 22.08
C ASP A 144 -21.11 14.93 21.55
N GLY A 145 -22.00 14.43 22.43
CA GLY A 145 -23.07 13.48 22.07
C GLY A 145 -22.64 12.06 21.68
N VAL A 146 -21.35 11.71 21.73
CA VAL A 146 -20.87 10.38 21.34
C VAL A 146 -21.17 9.34 22.45
N PRO A 147 -21.71 8.15 22.12
CA PRO A 147 -21.98 7.11 23.12
C PRO A 147 -20.75 6.73 23.96
N SER A 148 -20.92 6.65 25.28
CA SER A 148 -19.83 6.45 26.25
C SER A 148 -19.01 5.18 26.00
N TYR A 149 -19.64 4.07 25.63
CA TYR A 149 -18.93 2.82 25.32
C TYR A 149 -17.99 2.97 24.12
N ARG A 150 -18.37 3.76 23.08
CA ARG A 150 -17.49 4.04 21.93
C ARG A 150 -16.30 4.89 22.35
N LEU A 151 -16.53 5.84 23.26
CA LEU A 151 -15.47 6.68 23.81
C LEU A 151 -14.49 5.87 24.64
N LEU A 152 -14.98 4.96 25.48
CA LEU A 152 -14.12 4.06 26.26
C LEU A 152 -13.20 3.24 25.34
N LEU A 153 -13.76 2.61 24.30
CA LEU A 153 -12.99 1.80 23.36
C LEU A 153 -11.95 2.64 22.59
N SER A 154 -12.36 3.81 22.08
CA SER A 154 -11.49 4.66 21.27
C SER A 154 -10.41 5.37 22.10
N ARG A 155 -10.76 5.89 23.28
CA ARG A 155 -9.78 6.48 24.23
C ARG A 155 -8.82 5.42 24.77
N GLY A 156 -9.33 4.25 25.15
CA GLY A 156 -8.51 3.14 25.64
C GLY A 156 -7.50 2.68 24.58
N SER A 157 -7.95 2.48 23.35
CA SER A 157 -7.08 2.14 22.22
C SER A 157 -6.01 3.22 21.96
N SER A 158 -6.41 4.50 21.94
CA SER A 158 -5.47 5.62 21.76
C SER A 158 -4.46 5.72 22.91
N ALA A 159 -4.87 5.45 24.15
CA ALA A 159 -3.97 5.45 25.31
C ALA A 159 -2.89 4.36 25.20
N ILE A 160 -3.26 3.17 24.70
CA ILE A 160 -2.29 2.09 24.45
C ILE A 160 -1.31 2.51 23.35
N TYR A 161 -1.78 3.01 22.20
CA TYR A 161 -0.87 3.48 21.13
C TYR A 161 0.05 4.62 21.59
N ARG A 162 -0.45 5.51 22.43
CA ARG A 162 0.34 6.59 23.03
C ARG A 162 1.49 6.06 23.89
N MET A 163 1.32 4.90 24.54
CA MET A 163 2.41 4.23 25.24
C MET A 163 3.38 3.52 24.28
N LEU A 164 2.88 2.99 23.16
CA LEU A 164 3.64 2.15 22.24
C LEU A 164 4.38 2.90 21.12
N ALA A 165 3.87 4.06 20.69
CA ALA A 165 4.35 4.78 19.50
C ALA A 165 4.89 6.17 19.82
N ASP A 166 4.05 7.10 20.27
CA ASP A 166 4.49 8.45 20.70
C ASP A 166 3.60 8.97 21.84
N ARG A 167 4.22 9.27 22.97
CA ARG A 167 3.51 9.74 24.18
C ARG A 167 2.86 11.12 23.99
N ARG A 168 3.25 11.87 22.96
CA ARG A 168 2.77 13.22 22.66
C ARG A 168 1.47 13.24 21.87
N VAL A 169 1.11 12.15 21.19
CA VAL A 169 -0.12 12.06 20.40
C VAL A 169 -1.24 11.47 21.25
N TYR A 170 -2.34 12.21 21.44
CA TYR A 170 -3.48 11.80 22.24
C TYR A 170 -4.53 11.00 21.47
N THR A 171 -4.67 11.21 20.16
CA THR A 171 -5.68 10.53 19.34
C THR A 171 -5.07 9.76 18.17
N TYR A 172 -5.23 8.43 18.18
CA TYR A 172 -4.77 7.55 17.11
C TYR A 172 -5.87 7.03 16.18
N THR A 173 -7.12 7.11 16.62
CA THR A 173 -8.27 6.44 15.97
C THR A 173 -9.07 7.32 15.02
N ALA A 174 -8.75 8.62 14.91
CA ALA A 174 -9.46 9.55 14.03
C ALA A 174 -9.10 9.35 12.55
N LEU A 175 -10.09 9.36 11.66
CA LEU A 175 -9.86 9.38 10.22
C LEU A 175 -9.56 10.79 9.69
N PHE A 176 -10.05 11.83 10.38
CA PHE A 176 -9.90 13.21 9.95
C PHE A 176 -8.45 13.70 10.10
N ARG A 177 -7.70 13.71 8.99
CA ARG A 177 -6.25 13.95 8.96
C ARG A 177 -5.81 14.67 7.70
N ALA A 178 -4.68 15.35 7.80
CA ALA A 178 -3.95 15.93 6.69
C ALA A 178 -2.54 15.32 6.61
N TYR A 179 -2.11 14.95 5.42
CA TYR A 179 -0.84 14.30 5.15
C TYR A 179 -0.09 15.08 4.08
N ARG A 180 1.23 15.23 4.22
CA ARG A 180 2.07 15.45 3.04
C ARG A 180 1.98 14.21 2.15
N ARG A 181 1.93 14.42 0.83
CA ARG A 181 1.92 13.34 -0.17
C ARG A 181 2.99 12.29 0.07
N GLU A 182 4.20 12.73 0.41
CA GLU A 182 5.33 11.82 0.69
C GLU A 182 5.00 10.77 1.76
N VAL A 183 4.23 11.13 2.79
CA VAL A 183 3.82 10.19 3.84
C VAL A 183 2.96 9.08 3.26
N ILE A 184 1.97 9.43 2.42
CA ILE A 184 1.07 8.45 1.81
C ILE A 184 1.81 7.53 0.82
N GLU A 185 2.74 8.08 0.06
CA GLU A 185 3.50 7.30 -0.93
C GLU A 185 4.60 6.42 -0.31
N THR A 186 4.95 6.66 0.95
CA THR A 186 6.13 6.04 1.58
C THR A 186 5.74 5.14 2.74
N VAL A 187 4.73 5.50 3.52
CA VAL A 187 4.35 4.76 4.71
C VAL A 187 3.39 3.62 4.34
N PRO A 188 3.82 2.36 4.48
CA PRO A 188 2.96 1.23 4.15
C PRO A 188 1.85 1.07 5.20
N PHE A 189 0.66 0.67 4.75
CA PHE A 189 -0.41 0.18 5.61
C PHE A 189 -1.26 -0.82 4.83
N HIS A 190 -1.71 -1.88 5.50
CA HIS A 190 -2.33 -3.02 4.82
C HIS A 190 -3.70 -3.38 5.34
N ALA A 191 -4.00 -3.02 6.60
CA ALA A 191 -5.30 -3.25 7.19
C ALA A 191 -6.40 -2.75 6.25
N THR A 192 -7.42 -3.59 6.04
CA THR A 192 -8.55 -3.32 5.16
C THR A 192 -9.70 -2.66 5.91
N GLY A 193 -9.77 -2.82 7.25
CA GLY A 193 -10.82 -2.28 8.09
C GLY A 193 -10.50 -0.93 8.75
N PHE A 194 -11.21 -0.64 9.84
CA PHE A 194 -11.08 0.60 10.62
C PHE A 194 -9.70 0.81 11.28
N LEU A 195 -8.88 -0.24 11.37
CA LEU A 195 -7.50 -0.17 11.83
C LEU A 195 -6.60 0.64 10.87
N ALA A 196 -6.90 0.68 9.57
CA ALA A 196 -6.04 1.19 8.51
C ALA A 196 -5.46 2.59 8.78
N GLY A 197 -6.32 3.54 9.16
CA GLY A 197 -5.87 4.89 9.48
C GLY A 197 -4.94 4.92 10.70
N THR A 198 -5.16 4.06 11.69
CA THR A 198 -4.28 3.97 12.86
C THR A 198 -2.95 3.31 12.52
N GLU A 199 -2.97 2.24 11.73
CA GLU A 199 -1.76 1.56 11.23
C GLU A 199 -0.88 2.55 10.46
N LEU A 200 -1.46 3.31 9.53
CA LEU A 200 -0.76 4.35 8.78
C LEU A 200 -0.09 5.39 9.70
N LEU A 201 -0.81 5.88 10.72
CA LEU A 201 -0.27 6.86 11.67
C LEU A 201 0.88 6.28 12.50
N VAL A 202 0.71 5.08 13.05
CA VAL A 202 1.74 4.42 13.87
C VAL A 202 2.99 4.11 13.03
N ASN A 203 2.80 3.62 11.80
CA ASN A 203 3.92 3.36 10.89
C ASN A 203 4.62 4.67 10.49
N ALA A 204 3.89 5.77 10.28
CA ALA A 204 4.49 7.07 10.00
C ALA A 204 5.39 7.54 11.15
N ILE A 205 4.92 7.43 12.40
CA ILE A 205 5.69 7.77 13.60
C ILE A 205 6.95 6.90 13.71
N ARG A 206 6.83 5.58 13.48
CA ARG A 206 7.97 4.64 13.50
C ARG A 206 9.00 4.94 12.42
N MET A 207 8.55 5.48 11.30
CA MET A 207 9.39 5.96 10.21
C MET A 207 9.97 7.36 10.48
N GLY A 208 9.74 7.94 11.65
CA GLY A 208 10.30 9.24 12.05
C GLY A 208 9.59 10.45 11.45
N TYR A 209 8.40 10.27 10.84
CA TYR A 209 7.59 11.41 10.41
C TYR A 209 7.05 12.19 11.60
N ARG A 210 7.03 13.51 11.47
CA ARG A 210 6.61 14.43 12.52
C ARG A 210 5.11 14.62 12.48
N VAL A 211 4.45 14.23 13.56
CA VAL A 211 3.00 14.33 13.73
C VAL A 211 2.64 15.52 14.61
N ALA A 212 1.67 16.32 14.17
CA ALA A 212 1.01 17.31 15.01
C ALA A 212 -0.46 16.93 15.27
N GLU A 213 -0.99 17.39 16.39
CA GLU A 213 -2.42 17.26 16.68
C GLU A 213 -3.16 18.58 16.44
N TYR A 214 -4.38 18.45 15.93
CA TYR A 214 -5.34 19.53 15.86
C TYR A 214 -6.47 19.26 16.87
N PRO A 215 -6.48 19.94 18.02
CA PRO A 215 -7.54 19.80 19.01
C PRO A 215 -8.86 20.27 18.42
N THR A 216 -9.87 19.42 18.43
CA THR A 216 -11.20 19.71 17.86
C THR A 216 -12.27 18.88 18.55
N VAL A 217 -13.53 19.12 18.19
CA VAL A 217 -14.70 18.45 18.78
C VAL A 217 -15.11 17.26 17.93
N LEU A 218 -15.16 16.08 18.55
CA LEU A 218 -15.78 14.89 17.96
C LEU A 218 -17.27 14.90 18.28
N HIS A 219 -18.11 15.12 17.27
CA HIS A 219 -19.56 15.09 17.45
C HIS A 219 -20.11 13.67 17.27
N ALA A 220 -21.29 13.42 17.83
CA ALA A 220 -22.10 12.28 17.40
C ALA A 220 -22.33 12.38 15.90
N ARG A 221 -22.36 11.22 15.24
CA ARG A 221 -22.70 11.15 13.81
C ARG A 221 -24.02 11.86 13.59
N ARG A 222 -24.01 12.86 12.73
CA ARG A 222 -25.23 13.65 12.47
C ARG A 222 -26.17 12.90 11.54
N PHE A 223 -25.62 12.00 10.71
CA PHE A 223 -26.33 11.31 9.65
C PHE A 223 -25.91 9.82 9.55
N GLY A 224 -26.81 8.97 9.04
CA GLY A 224 -26.51 7.56 8.77
C GLY A 224 -26.41 6.64 10.01
N VAL A 225 -25.96 5.40 9.78
CA VAL A 225 -25.80 4.36 10.82
C VAL A 225 -24.40 3.77 10.81
N SER A 226 -23.92 3.34 11.98
CA SER A 226 -22.58 2.76 12.10
C SER A 226 -22.43 1.44 11.35
N LYS A 227 -21.44 1.38 10.45
CA LYS A 227 -21.03 0.16 9.74
C LYS A 227 -19.85 -0.56 10.41
N ALA A 228 -19.28 0.03 11.47
CA ALA A 228 -18.15 -0.55 12.19
C ALA A 228 -18.57 -1.80 12.97
N LYS A 229 -17.93 -2.94 12.67
CA LYS A 229 -18.09 -4.19 13.41
C LYS A 229 -17.20 -4.12 14.66
N ILE A 230 -17.78 -3.76 15.80
CA ILE A 230 -17.05 -3.41 17.04
C ILE A 230 -16.07 -4.50 17.47
N ALA A 231 -16.51 -5.75 17.61
CA ALA A 231 -15.66 -6.84 18.09
C ALA A 231 -14.46 -7.09 17.16
N GLN A 232 -14.69 -7.12 15.85
CA GLN A 232 -13.63 -7.28 14.85
C GLN A 232 -12.64 -6.10 14.87
N THR A 233 -13.16 -4.88 15.06
CA THR A 233 -12.34 -3.67 15.15
C THR A 233 -11.45 -3.70 16.41
N VAL A 234 -12.02 -4.08 17.56
CA VAL A 234 -11.27 -4.23 18.81
C VAL A 234 -10.18 -5.29 18.69
N GLN A 235 -10.51 -6.46 18.13
CA GLN A 235 -9.54 -7.54 17.90
C GLN A 235 -8.39 -7.11 16.99
N ALA A 236 -8.70 -6.38 15.91
CA ALA A 236 -7.68 -5.86 14.99
C ALA A 236 -6.74 -4.86 15.70
N HIS A 237 -7.27 -3.93 16.49
CA HIS A 237 -6.45 -2.99 17.26
C HIS A 237 -5.56 -3.69 18.28
N LEU A 238 -6.11 -4.63 19.08
CA LEU A 238 -5.32 -5.36 20.07
C LEU A 238 -4.21 -6.19 19.42
N GLY A 239 -4.53 -6.87 18.30
CA GLY A 239 -3.52 -7.59 17.52
C GLY A 239 -2.39 -6.68 17.03
N PHE A 240 -2.73 -5.50 16.50
CA PHE A 240 -1.74 -4.55 16.02
C PHE A 240 -0.92 -3.96 17.16
N GLN A 241 -1.55 -3.66 18.30
CA GLN A 241 -0.85 -3.18 19.49
C GLN A 241 0.17 -4.20 20.00
N MET A 242 -0.21 -5.48 20.07
CA MET A 242 0.74 -6.55 20.42
C MET A 242 1.87 -6.66 19.41
N HIS A 243 1.56 -6.56 18.12
CA HIS A 243 2.56 -6.54 17.06
C HIS A 243 3.48 -5.31 17.14
N THR A 244 2.99 -4.20 17.70
CA THR A 244 3.78 -2.97 17.89
C THR A 244 4.88 -3.15 18.95
N LEU A 245 4.84 -4.22 19.75
CA LEU A 245 5.93 -4.56 20.69
C LEU A 245 7.12 -5.26 20.02
N LEU A 246 6.94 -5.78 18.80
CA LEU A 246 8.00 -6.45 18.05
C LEU A 246 8.88 -5.42 17.31
N PRO A 247 10.15 -5.76 17.00
CA PRO A 247 10.99 -4.95 16.14
C PRO A 247 10.26 -4.61 14.84
N TRP A 248 10.17 -3.32 14.54
CA TRP A 248 9.47 -2.87 13.35
C TRP A 248 10.40 -2.89 12.16
N HIS A 249 9.98 -3.61 11.13
CA HIS A 249 10.62 -3.62 9.83
C HIS A 249 9.58 -3.33 8.75
N PRO A 250 9.92 -2.51 7.74
CA PRO A 250 9.02 -2.26 6.63
C PRO A 250 8.83 -3.54 5.81
N TYR A 251 7.59 -3.78 5.38
CA TYR A 251 7.26 -4.87 4.46
C TYR A 251 8.01 -4.70 3.13
N GLY A 252 8.47 -5.80 2.54
CA GLY A 252 9.32 -5.78 1.36
C GLY A 252 10.82 -5.65 1.66
N LEU A 253 11.22 -5.49 2.92
CA LEU A 253 12.63 -5.51 3.30
C LEU A 253 13.17 -6.94 3.19
N VAL A 254 14.27 -7.11 2.45
CA VAL A 254 15.02 -8.37 2.43
C VAL A 254 16.15 -8.30 3.45
N VAL A 255 16.22 -9.29 4.33
CA VAL A 255 17.11 -9.29 5.50
C VAL A 255 17.84 -10.63 5.62
N ARG A 256 18.96 -10.62 6.34
CA ARG A 256 19.65 -11.83 6.80
C ARG A 256 20.16 -11.67 8.21
N GLY A 257 20.32 -12.78 8.90
CA GLY A 257 20.94 -12.86 10.22
C GLY A 257 22.40 -13.24 10.10
N ASP A 258 22.91 -13.98 11.08
CA ASP A 258 24.28 -14.47 11.06
C ASP A 258 24.45 -15.67 10.10
N ASP A 259 23.35 -16.32 9.73
CA ASP A 259 23.32 -17.41 8.77
C ASP A 259 23.22 -16.93 7.30
N ALA A 260 23.32 -17.88 6.38
CA ALA A 260 23.21 -17.61 4.94
C ALA A 260 21.74 -17.45 4.48
N THR A 261 20.77 -17.65 5.36
CA THR A 261 19.34 -17.63 4.99
C THR A 261 18.88 -16.19 4.78
N ILE A 262 18.33 -15.93 3.59
CA ILE A 262 17.70 -14.65 3.30
C ILE A 262 16.22 -14.74 3.60
N TYR A 263 15.68 -13.70 4.23
CA TYR A 263 14.26 -13.59 4.53
C TYR A 263 13.68 -12.35 3.87
N LEU A 264 12.44 -12.46 3.40
CA LEU A 264 11.59 -11.31 3.11
C LEU A 264 10.76 -10.97 4.35
N ILE A 265 10.77 -9.72 4.77
CA ILE A 265 9.78 -9.20 5.71
C ILE A 265 8.47 -8.99 4.95
N ASP A 266 7.47 -9.78 5.29
CA ASP A 266 6.18 -9.85 4.60
C ASP A 266 5.04 -9.97 5.64
N GLN A 267 3.82 -10.15 5.17
CA GLN A 267 2.65 -10.39 6.00
C GLN A 267 2.25 -11.86 6.04
N ASP A 268 1.81 -12.31 7.19
CA ASP A 268 1.09 -13.58 7.32
C ASP A 268 -0.39 -13.44 6.86
N ASP A 269 -1.15 -14.53 6.87
CA ASP A 269 -2.58 -14.53 6.50
C ASP A 269 -3.44 -13.62 7.40
N ARG A 270 -2.93 -13.26 8.58
CA ARG A 270 -3.58 -12.36 9.52
C ARG A 270 -3.11 -10.90 9.35
N HIS A 271 -2.32 -10.63 8.30
CA HIS A 271 -1.74 -9.34 7.96
C HIS A 271 -0.72 -8.81 8.98
N TRP A 272 -0.11 -9.69 9.77
CA TRP A 272 0.96 -9.35 10.71
C TRP A 272 2.33 -9.59 10.10
N ALA A 273 3.33 -8.81 10.52
CA ALA A 273 4.67 -9.00 9.99
C ALA A 273 5.27 -10.35 10.38
N CYS A 274 5.86 -10.98 9.38
CA CYS A 274 6.59 -12.22 9.49
C CYS A 274 7.84 -12.18 8.59
N LYS A 275 8.82 -13.01 8.89
CA LYS A 275 9.97 -13.28 8.04
C LYS A 275 9.69 -14.55 7.24
N ARG A 276 9.77 -14.48 5.92
CA ARG A 276 9.57 -15.62 5.01
C ARG A 276 10.90 -15.94 4.34
N ALA A 277 11.40 -17.16 4.55
CA ALA A 277 12.68 -17.56 3.99
C ALA A 277 12.62 -17.67 2.47
N PHE A 278 13.67 -17.23 1.79
CA PHE A 278 13.98 -17.67 0.43
C PHE A 278 14.72 -19.02 0.55
N PRO A 279 14.14 -20.12 0.05
CA PRO A 279 14.78 -21.44 0.17
C PRO A 279 16.08 -21.59 -0.62
N SER A 280 16.34 -20.67 -1.56
CA SER A 280 17.49 -20.71 -2.46
C SER A 280 17.78 -19.33 -3.06
N ALA A 281 19.00 -19.16 -3.59
CA ALA A 281 19.41 -17.97 -4.33
C ALA A 281 18.52 -17.73 -5.56
N GLU A 282 18.12 -18.79 -6.26
CA GLU A 282 17.29 -18.71 -7.45
C GLU A 282 15.87 -18.27 -7.10
N THR A 283 15.34 -18.69 -5.93
CA THR A 283 14.06 -18.15 -5.44
C THR A 283 14.20 -16.66 -5.17
N PHE A 284 15.26 -16.21 -4.49
CA PHE A 284 15.52 -14.79 -4.25
C PHE A 284 15.56 -13.95 -5.53
N LEU A 285 16.34 -14.41 -6.53
CA LEU A 285 16.47 -13.73 -7.82
C LEU A 285 15.17 -13.74 -8.63
N SER A 286 14.37 -14.81 -8.54
CA SER A 286 13.08 -14.88 -9.24
C SER A 286 12.08 -13.81 -8.81
N HIS A 287 12.25 -13.24 -7.61
CA HIS A 287 11.43 -12.14 -7.10
C HIS A 287 11.96 -10.75 -7.51
N GLY A 288 13.07 -10.68 -8.26
CA GLY A 288 13.65 -9.42 -8.77
C GLY A 288 14.50 -8.66 -7.74
N TYR A 289 14.77 -9.26 -6.59
CA TYR A 289 15.68 -8.67 -5.60
C TYR A 289 17.14 -8.78 -6.03
N GLN A 290 17.93 -7.79 -5.63
CA GLN A 290 19.37 -7.71 -5.83
C GLN A 290 20.11 -7.92 -4.52
N TRP A 291 21.26 -8.57 -4.55
CA TRP A 291 22.05 -8.88 -3.36
C TRP A 291 22.43 -7.63 -2.54
N GLN A 292 22.61 -6.47 -3.17
CA GLN A 292 22.90 -5.22 -2.44
C GLN A 292 21.73 -4.68 -1.61
N GLN A 293 20.53 -5.22 -1.81
CA GLN A 293 19.33 -4.84 -1.03
C GLN A 293 19.21 -5.62 0.28
N VAL A 294 19.99 -6.69 0.46
CA VAL A 294 19.92 -7.53 1.67
C VAL A 294 20.48 -6.77 2.87
N ALA A 295 19.62 -6.46 3.84
CA ALA A 295 20.00 -5.81 5.08
C ALA A 295 20.48 -6.83 6.13
N GLN A 296 21.60 -6.53 6.80
CA GLN A 296 22.04 -7.30 7.96
C GLN A 296 21.25 -6.86 9.19
N LEU A 297 20.58 -7.80 9.86
CA LEU A 297 19.99 -7.60 11.18
C LEU A 297 20.81 -8.34 12.25
N ALA A 298 20.70 -7.89 13.49
CA ALA A 298 21.20 -8.69 14.62
C ALA A 298 20.36 -9.96 14.74
N GLN A 299 20.98 -11.11 15.03
CA GLN A 299 20.26 -12.39 15.09
C GLN A 299 19.07 -12.35 16.07
N ALA A 300 19.23 -11.73 17.24
CA ALA A 300 18.15 -11.56 18.22
C ALA A 300 16.98 -10.71 17.70
N GLU A 301 17.25 -9.70 16.86
CA GLU A 301 16.22 -8.89 16.20
C GLU A 301 15.47 -9.74 15.17
N LEU A 302 16.19 -10.50 14.35
CA LEU A 302 15.60 -11.41 13.37
C LEU A 302 14.77 -12.51 14.02
N ASP A 303 15.20 -13.08 15.15
CA ASP A 303 14.51 -14.16 15.87
C ASP A 303 13.21 -13.69 16.56
N ALA A 304 13.11 -12.40 16.88
CA ALA A 304 11.88 -11.81 17.40
C ALA A 304 10.78 -11.69 16.34
N ILE A 305 11.11 -11.76 15.04
CA ILE A 305 10.14 -11.68 13.95
C ILE A 305 9.50 -13.06 13.74
N PRO A 306 8.15 -13.18 13.78
CA PRO A 306 7.44 -14.43 13.52
C PRO A 306 7.86 -15.06 12.19
N THR A 307 8.02 -16.38 12.14
CA THR A 307 8.40 -17.07 10.89
C THR A 307 7.14 -17.43 10.10
N GLY A 308 7.06 -16.94 8.86
CA GLY A 308 5.99 -17.26 7.92
C GLY A 308 6.36 -18.42 6.99
N THR A 309 5.41 -18.82 6.14
CA THR A 309 5.65 -19.85 5.12
C THR A 309 6.77 -19.40 4.16
N PRO A 310 7.79 -20.24 3.90
CA PRO A 310 8.85 -19.91 2.94
C PRO A 310 8.29 -19.49 1.58
N LEU A 311 9.02 -18.62 0.89
CA LEU A 311 8.67 -18.19 -0.46
C LEU A 311 8.89 -19.32 -1.45
N THR A 312 8.03 -19.35 -2.47
CA THR A 312 8.24 -20.17 -3.68
C THR A 312 8.75 -19.28 -4.80
N PHE A 313 9.23 -19.89 -5.88
CA PHE A 313 9.52 -19.16 -7.11
C PHE A 313 8.31 -18.32 -7.53
N ARG A 314 8.59 -17.11 -8.00
CA ARG A 314 7.58 -16.20 -8.53
C ARG A 314 6.83 -16.87 -9.69
N SER A 315 5.51 -16.67 -9.80
CA SER A 315 4.78 -17.07 -11.01
C SER A 315 5.40 -16.45 -12.27
N ALA A 316 5.33 -17.17 -13.38
CA ALA A 316 6.02 -16.91 -14.65
C ALA A 316 7.54 -17.14 -14.66
N THR A 317 8.15 -17.60 -13.56
CA THR A 317 9.56 -18.00 -13.59
C THR A 317 9.75 -19.25 -14.45
N LEU A 318 10.69 -19.20 -15.39
CA LEU A 318 11.06 -20.32 -16.25
C LEU A 318 12.18 -21.13 -15.60
N LEU A 319 12.01 -22.44 -15.51
CA LEU A 319 12.93 -23.36 -14.84
C LEU A 319 13.31 -24.52 -15.75
N ARG A 320 14.52 -25.06 -15.62
CA ARG A 320 14.95 -26.26 -16.33
C ARG A 320 15.91 -27.09 -15.48
N GLY A 321 15.77 -28.41 -15.58
CA GLY A 321 16.67 -29.38 -14.94
C GLY A 321 17.67 -29.97 -15.92
N ASN A 322 18.39 -31.00 -15.48
CA ASN A 322 19.32 -31.73 -16.35
C ASN A 322 18.59 -32.61 -17.37
N ASP A 323 17.33 -32.97 -17.10
CA ASP A 323 16.47 -33.77 -17.97
C ASP A 323 15.98 -33.02 -19.23
N GLN A 324 16.48 -31.80 -19.45
CA GLN A 324 16.15 -30.91 -20.56
C GLN A 324 14.68 -30.43 -20.62
N THR A 325 13.81 -30.87 -19.70
CA THR A 325 12.42 -30.42 -19.63
C THR A 325 12.37 -29.00 -19.10
N THR A 326 11.69 -28.12 -19.82
CA THR A 326 11.48 -26.73 -19.39
C THR A 326 10.12 -26.61 -18.72
N TYR A 327 10.07 -25.83 -17.65
CA TYR A 327 8.89 -25.61 -16.83
C TYR A 327 8.63 -24.11 -16.70
N ILE A 328 7.37 -23.75 -16.47
CA ILE A 328 6.98 -22.43 -15.99
C ILE A 328 6.32 -22.56 -14.62
N MET A 329 6.58 -21.60 -13.74
CA MET A 329 5.95 -21.53 -12.42
C MET A 329 4.58 -20.87 -12.50
N GLU A 330 3.58 -21.49 -11.89
CA GLU A 330 2.24 -20.94 -11.74
C GLU A 330 1.62 -21.43 -10.43
N GLU A 331 1.18 -20.50 -9.58
CA GLU A 331 0.53 -20.80 -8.28
C GLU A 331 1.35 -21.79 -7.41
N GLY A 332 2.67 -21.63 -7.38
CA GLY A 332 3.59 -22.48 -6.61
C GLY A 332 3.85 -23.87 -7.20
N ARG A 333 3.35 -24.16 -8.41
CA ARG A 333 3.58 -25.41 -9.13
C ARG A 333 4.44 -25.19 -10.37
N LYS A 334 5.27 -26.18 -10.72
CA LYS A 334 5.98 -26.21 -12.00
C LYS A 334 5.12 -26.89 -13.07
N ARG A 335 4.87 -26.22 -14.19
CA ARG A 335 4.11 -26.76 -15.33
C ARG A 335 5.08 -27.06 -16.48
N PRO A 336 5.22 -28.32 -16.93
CA PRO A 336 6.13 -28.65 -18.03
C PRO A 336 5.57 -28.16 -19.37
N PHE A 337 6.40 -27.58 -20.22
CA PHE A 337 6.03 -27.36 -21.62
C PHE A 337 5.97 -28.70 -22.35
N VAL A 338 4.93 -28.93 -23.17
CA VAL A 338 4.79 -30.22 -23.89
C VAL A 338 5.95 -30.42 -24.87
N THR A 339 6.42 -29.34 -25.50
CA THR A 339 7.59 -29.34 -26.40
C THR A 339 8.31 -27.99 -26.37
N ALA A 340 9.57 -27.96 -26.83
CA ALA A 340 10.32 -26.73 -27.08
C ALA A 340 9.58 -25.78 -28.05
N ALA A 341 8.89 -26.33 -29.06
CA ALA A 341 8.10 -25.52 -29.98
C ALA A 341 6.93 -24.80 -29.29
N VAL A 342 6.32 -25.38 -28.24
CA VAL A 342 5.29 -24.68 -27.45
C VAL A 342 5.90 -23.53 -26.65
N PHE A 343 7.09 -23.71 -26.09
CA PHE A 343 7.81 -22.66 -25.37
C PHE A 343 8.07 -21.45 -26.29
N GLU A 344 8.61 -21.70 -27.49
CA GLU A 344 8.91 -20.66 -28.48
C GLU A 344 7.63 -20.04 -29.08
N ALA A 345 6.59 -20.84 -29.34
CA ALA A 345 5.32 -20.34 -29.87
C ALA A 345 4.57 -19.43 -28.88
N LEU A 346 4.83 -19.57 -27.58
CA LEU A 346 4.33 -18.66 -26.56
C LEU A 346 5.26 -17.45 -26.35
N GLY A 347 6.35 -17.31 -27.11
CA GLY A 347 7.22 -16.14 -27.08
C GLY A 347 8.25 -16.14 -25.95
N TYR A 348 8.45 -17.27 -25.25
CA TYR A 348 9.47 -17.34 -24.20
C TYR A 348 10.88 -17.46 -24.79
N HIS A 349 11.86 -16.89 -24.10
CA HIS A 349 13.26 -16.89 -24.50
C HIS A 349 14.11 -17.80 -23.62
N TRP A 350 14.98 -18.60 -24.25
CA TRP A 350 15.83 -19.60 -23.58
C TRP A 350 16.81 -18.99 -22.56
N GLU A 351 17.25 -17.75 -22.78
CA GLU A 351 18.14 -17.01 -21.89
C GLU A 351 17.53 -16.68 -20.52
N ASN A 352 16.20 -16.70 -20.41
CA ASN A 352 15.48 -16.45 -19.16
C ASN A 352 15.23 -17.70 -18.33
N VAL A 353 15.68 -18.86 -18.79
CA VAL A 353 15.44 -20.15 -18.13
C VAL A 353 16.47 -20.34 -17.02
N LEU A 354 16.01 -20.34 -15.77
CA LEU A 354 16.85 -20.67 -14.63
C LEU A 354 17.14 -22.17 -14.60
N THR A 355 18.42 -22.51 -14.56
CA THR A 355 18.84 -23.92 -14.42
C THR A 355 18.89 -24.28 -12.93
N LEU A 356 18.21 -25.35 -12.56
CA LEU A 356 18.18 -25.89 -11.20
C LEU A 356 18.69 -27.33 -11.21
N ASP A 357 19.22 -27.77 -10.06
CA ASP A 357 19.47 -29.19 -9.87
C ASP A 357 18.14 -29.98 -9.83
N ASP A 358 18.21 -31.26 -10.23
CA ASP A 358 17.01 -32.10 -10.32
C ASP A 358 16.37 -32.38 -8.95
N ALA A 359 17.14 -32.33 -7.85
CA ALA A 359 16.61 -32.58 -6.51
C ALA A 359 15.75 -31.40 -6.04
N HIS A 360 16.16 -30.16 -6.33
CA HIS A 360 15.39 -28.96 -6.09
C HIS A 360 14.12 -28.96 -6.94
N LEU A 361 14.22 -29.26 -8.24
CA LEU A 361 13.05 -29.35 -9.12
C LEU A 361 12.04 -30.39 -8.64
N ARG A 362 12.45 -31.52 -8.07
CA ARG A 362 11.54 -32.56 -7.55
C ARG A 362 10.74 -32.12 -6.32
N ARG A 363 11.21 -31.12 -5.57
CA ARG A 363 10.49 -30.56 -4.41
C ARG A 363 9.33 -29.66 -4.81
N ILE A 364 9.33 -29.14 -6.03
CA ILE A 364 8.26 -28.28 -6.54
C ILE A 364 7.13 -29.16 -7.09
N PRO A 365 5.87 -29.01 -6.60
CA PRO A 365 4.75 -29.80 -7.11
C PRO A 365 4.52 -29.57 -8.60
N THR A 366 4.27 -30.66 -9.34
CA THR A 366 4.04 -30.60 -10.80
C THR A 366 2.57 -30.28 -11.11
N GLY A 367 2.35 -29.25 -11.94
CA GLY A 367 1.04 -28.87 -12.47
C GLY A 367 0.73 -29.49 -13.84
N LYS A 368 -0.37 -29.07 -14.46
CA LYS A 368 -0.76 -29.53 -15.81
C LYS A 368 0.27 -29.05 -16.85
N PRO A 369 0.59 -29.84 -17.88
CA PRO A 369 1.46 -29.39 -18.96
C PRO A 369 0.94 -28.11 -19.64
N VAL A 370 1.86 -27.33 -20.20
CA VAL A 370 1.58 -26.11 -20.98
C VAL A 370 1.53 -26.46 -22.46
N THR A 371 0.44 -26.07 -23.10
CA THR A 371 0.15 -26.21 -24.53
C THR A 371 0.13 -24.84 -25.21
N ALA A 372 0.18 -24.80 -26.54
CA ALA A 372 0.13 -23.54 -27.30
C ALA A 372 -1.21 -22.77 -27.15
N LEU A 373 -2.26 -23.40 -26.60
CA LEU A 373 -3.56 -22.77 -26.38
C LEU A 373 -3.69 -22.09 -25.01
N ASP A 374 -2.80 -22.44 -24.08
CA ASP A 374 -2.79 -21.90 -22.73
C ASP A 374 -2.56 -20.38 -22.76
N ARG A 375 -3.09 -19.72 -21.73
CA ARG A 375 -2.74 -18.33 -21.45
C ARG A 375 -1.43 -18.29 -20.66
N HIS A 376 -0.75 -17.16 -20.74
CA HIS A 376 0.40 -16.89 -19.89
C HIS A 376 -0.08 -16.73 -18.45
N PRO A 377 0.67 -17.24 -17.46
CA PRO A 377 0.31 -17.09 -16.06
C PRO A 377 0.46 -15.63 -15.60
N ASP A 378 -0.22 -15.29 -14.51
CA ASP A 378 -0.01 -14.02 -13.80
C ASP A 378 1.48 -13.87 -13.42
N GLY A 379 1.99 -12.65 -13.51
CA GLY A 379 3.41 -12.32 -13.33
C GLY A 379 4.20 -12.18 -14.63
N THR A 380 3.67 -12.65 -15.77
CA THR A 380 4.32 -12.51 -17.08
C THR A 380 4.31 -11.05 -17.55
N LEU A 381 5.44 -10.59 -18.10
CA LEU A 381 5.55 -9.32 -18.81
C LEU A 381 5.27 -9.56 -20.29
N LEU A 382 4.30 -8.84 -20.87
CA LEU A 382 3.90 -8.98 -22.26
C LEU A 382 4.11 -7.68 -23.03
N ARG A 383 4.48 -7.79 -24.30
CA ARG A 383 4.47 -6.68 -25.25
C ARG A 383 3.85 -7.12 -26.58
N GLY A 384 3.00 -6.27 -27.14
CA GLY A 384 2.39 -6.45 -28.46
C GLY A 384 3.19 -5.79 -29.58
N GLY A 385 2.51 -5.38 -30.64
CA GLY A 385 3.10 -4.55 -31.70
C GLY A 385 3.37 -3.11 -31.27
N ASP A 386 2.70 -2.64 -30.20
CA ASP A 386 2.94 -1.34 -29.60
C ASP A 386 4.05 -1.38 -28.53
N PRO A 387 4.73 -0.25 -28.23
CA PRO A 387 5.88 -0.24 -27.32
C PRO A 387 5.52 -0.42 -25.83
N THR A 388 4.24 -0.52 -25.49
CA THR A 388 3.76 -0.63 -24.11
C THR A 388 4.04 -2.03 -23.58
N VAL A 389 4.71 -2.09 -22.43
CA VAL A 389 4.86 -3.34 -21.68
C VAL A 389 3.71 -3.47 -20.69
N TYR A 390 3.15 -4.66 -20.59
CA TYR A 390 2.07 -5.00 -19.68
C TYR A 390 2.52 -6.07 -18.68
N LEU A 391 2.17 -5.91 -17.40
CA LEU A 391 2.22 -6.99 -16.43
C LEU A 391 0.88 -7.74 -16.44
N LEU A 392 0.90 -9.06 -16.54
CA LEU A 392 -0.29 -9.87 -16.27
C LEU A 392 -0.57 -9.97 -14.78
N ARG A 393 -1.75 -9.52 -14.35
CA ARG A 393 -2.20 -9.58 -12.95
C ARG A 393 -3.71 -9.79 -12.88
N GLY A 394 -4.15 -10.83 -12.19
CA GLY A 394 -5.56 -11.22 -12.12
C GLY A 394 -6.16 -11.53 -13.49
N GLY A 395 -5.36 -12.08 -14.42
CA GLY A 395 -5.75 -12.34 -15.80
C GLY A 395 -5.96 -11.10 -16.67
N ARG A 396 -5.53 -9.92 -16.21
CA ARG A 396 -5.61 -8.65 -16.94
C ARG A 396 -4.23 -8.15 -17.35
N ARG A 397 -4.15 -7.42 -18.46
CA ARG A 397 -2.92 -6.72 -18.90
C ARG A 397 -2.88 -5.34 -18.26
N CYS A 398 -2.02 -5.15 -17.26
CA CYS A 398 -1.83 -3.89 -16.56
C CYS A 398 -0.66 -3.11 -17.20
N PRO A 399 -0.89 -1.95 -17.85
CA PRO A 399 0.17 -1.23 -18.54
C PRO A 399 1.23 -0.70 -17.56
N ILE A 400 2.49 -0.77 -17.96
CA ILE A 400 3.62 -0.19 -17.23
C ILE A 400 3.92 1.18 -17.85
N PRO A 401 3.56 2.29 -17.20
CA PRO A 401 3.48 3.60 -17.86
C PRO A 401 4.85 4.24 -18.12
N SER A 402 5.92 3.73 -17.53
CA SER A 402 7.27 4.26 -17.73
C SER A 402 8.37 3.26 -17.39
N ILE A 403 9.57 3.51 -17.92
CA ILE A 403 10.77 2.74 -17.57
C ILE A 403 11.11 2.83 -16.07
N GLN A 404 10.81 3.95 -15.42
CA GLN A 404 11.00 4.09 -13.98
C GLN A 404 10.08 3.12 -13.22
N VAL A 405 8.81 3.00 -13.62
CA VAL A 405 7.91 1.99 -13.03
C VAL A 405 8.44 0.60 -13.32
N PHE A 406 8.80 0.29 -14.57
CA PHE A 406 9.34 -1.01 -14.95
C PHE A 406 10.52 -1.44 -14.05
N GLN A 407 11.53 -0.57 -13.93
CA GLN A 407 12.72 -0.82 -13.12
C GLN A 407 12.42 -0.87 -11.62
N SER A 408 11.45 -0.07 -11.15
CA SER A 408 11.11 -0.02 -9.73
C SER A 408 10.58 -1.35 -9.18
N TRP A 409 9.97 -2.17 -10.04
CA TRP A 409 9.49 -3.52 -9.72
C TRP A 409 10.55 -4.61 -9.93
N GLY A 410 11.81 -4.22 -10.22
CA GLY A 410 12.92 -5.14 -10.45
C GLY A 410 12.88 -5.86 -11.81
N TYR A 411 11.96 -5.48 -12.71
CA TYR A 411 11.84 -6.10 -14.02
C TYR A 411 13.04 -5.82 -14.92
N GLN A 412 13.40 -6.81 -15.71
CA GLN A 412 14.46 -6.74 -16.73
C GLN A 412 13.85 -6.91 -18.12
N TRP A 413 14.39 -6.22 -19.13
CA TRP A 413 13.82 -6.19 -20.47
C TRP A 413 13.79 -7.57 -21.13
N GLU A 414 14.77 -8.39 -20.80
CA GLU A 414 14.93 -9.77 -21.26
C GLU A 414 13.71 -10.61 -20.85
N GLN A 415 13.05 -10.30 -19.72
CA GLN A 415 11.87 -11.00 -19.22
C GLN A 415 10.59 -10.68 -20.00
N VAL A 416 10.60 -9.71 -20.91
CA VAL A 416 9.42 -9.30 -21.68
C VAL A 416 9.17 -10.31 -22.80
N VAL A 417 7.99 -10.92 -22.77
CA VAL A 417 7.52 -11.86 -23.78
C VAL A 417 6.80 -11.07 -24.88
N GLU A 418 7.31 -11.16 -26.10
CA GLU A 418 6.66 -10.58 -27.28
C GLU A 418 5.57 -11.52 -27.79
N ILE A 419 4.37 -10.99 -27.96
CA ILE A 419 3.22 -11.74 -28.48
C ILE A 419 2.50 -10.93 -29.55
N ASP A 420 1.79 -11.63 -30.43
CA ASP A 420 0.92 -10.99 -31.42
C ASP A 420 -0.25 -10.24 -30.74
N ASP A 421 -0.67 -9.12 -31.33
CA ASP A 421 -1.74 -8.29 -30.81
C ASP A 421 -3.08 -9.05 -30.68
N ALA A 422 -3.36 -10.01 -31.57
CA ALA A 422 -4.55 -10.86 -31.47
C ALA A 422 -4.52 -11.75 -30.22
N PHE A 423 -3.32 -12.14 -29.77
CA PHE A 423 -3.14 -12.86 -28.52
C PHE A 423 -3.23 -11.91 -27.31
N LEU A 424 -2.66 -10.72 -27.41
CA LEU A 424 -2.67 -9.71 -26.34
C LEU A 424 -4.10 -9.26 -25.98
N VAL A 425 -5.00 -9.14 -26.97
CA VAL A 425 -6.42 -8.78 -26.77
C VAL A 425 -7.20 -9.83 -25.96
N ARG A 426 -6.70 -11.06 -25.82
CA ARG A 426 -7.32 -12.10 -24.95
C ARG A 426 -7.28 -11.72 -23.46
N TYR A 427 -6.42 -10.77 -23.08
CA TYR A 427 -6.31 -10.24 -21.72
C TYR A 427 -7.03 -8.88 -21.62
N PRO A 428 -8.08 -8.77 -20.80
CA PRO A 428 -8.74 -7.49 -20.55
C PRO A 428 -7.75 -6.45 -20.00
N LEU A 429 -7.93 -5.19 -20.38
CA LEU A 429 -7.11 -4.10 -19.84
C LEU A 429 -7.35 -3.97 -18.33
N GLY A 430 -6.25 -3.86 -17.58
CA GLY A 430 -6.23 -3.56 -16.16
C GLY A 430 -5.70 -2.15 -15.90
N GLU A 431 -5.69 -1.77 -14.62
CA GLU A 431 -5.15 -0.48 -14.20
C GLU A 431 -3.62 -0.40 -14.43
N PRO A 432 -3.07 0.77 -14.78
CA PRO A 432 -1.63 0.97 -14.89
C PRO A 432 -0.87 0.69 -13.59
N LEU A 433 0.36 0.18 -13.70
CA LEU A 433 1.24 0.01 -12.54
C LEU A 433 1.74 1.37 -12.03
N SER A 434 1.78 1.51 -10.70
CA SER A 434 2.48 2.58 -10.00
C SER A 434 3.92 2.16 -9.66
N ALA A 435 4.84 3.11 -9.52
CA ALA A 435 6.23 2.80 -9.18
C ALA A 435 6.32 2.21 -7.76
N GLN A 436 7.12 1.15 -7.59
CA GLN A 436 7.51 0.68 -6.26
C GLN A 436 8.65 1.54 -5.73
N LYS A 437 8.42 2.29 -4.66
CA LYS A 437 9.56 2.95 -4.00
C LYS A 437 10.41 1.86 -3.34
N SER A 438 11.75 1.96 -3.50
CA SER A 438 12.67 1.01 -2.87
C SER A 438 12.53 1.09 -1.34
N MET A 439 11.86 0.09 -0.77
CA MET A 439 11.65 -0.01 0.68
C MET A 439 12.99 -0.07 1.43
N PHE A 440 14.05 -0.60 0.80
CA PHE A 440 15.41 -0.61 1.35
C PHE A 440 16.04 0.80 1.44
N GLN A 441 15.97 1.59 0.36
CA GLN A 441 16.51 2.96 0.37
C GLN A 441 15.74 3.85 1.35
N GLN A 442 14.42 3.68 1.42
CA GLN A 442 13.59 4.33 2.42
C GLN A 442 13.98 3.89 3.83
N TRP A 443 14.03 2.59 4.11
CA TRP A 443 14.45 2.07 5.42
C TRP A 443 15.81 2.62 5.87
N ARG A 444 16.79 2.68 4.96
CA ARG A 444 18.13 3.24 5.24
C ARG A 444 18.06 4.74 5.55
N ALA A 445 17.36 5.52 4.73
CA ALA A 445 17.16 6.95 4.97
C ALA A 445 16.46 7.22 6.32
N LEU A 446 15.52 6.34 6.71
CA LEU A 446 14.73 6.48 7.93
C LEU A 446 15.53 6.11 9.18
N ARG A 447 16.33 5.03 9.17
CA ARG A 447 17.28 4.77 10.28
C ARG A 447 18.27 5.92 10.46
N THR A 448 18.68 6.58 9.38
CA THR A 448 19.55 7.77 9.45
C THR A 448 18.83 8.99 10.05
N ARG A 449 17.51 9.14 9.83
CA ARG A 449 16.69 10.20 10.46
C ARG A 449 16.41 9.94 11.94
N CYS A 450 16.23 8.68 12.33
CA CYS A 450 15.96 8.28 13.72
C CYS A 450 17.23 8.18 14.59
N ALA A 451 18.37 7.82 14.00
CA ALA A 451 19.66 7.72 14.68
C ALA A 451 20.44 9.03 14.53
N GLY A 452 20.31 9.92 15.52
CA GLY A 452 21.46 10.72 15.91
C GLY A 452 22.54 9.75 16.40
N GLU A 453 23.57 9.52 15.58
CA GLU A 453 24.78 8.72 15.83
C GLU A 453 24.75 7.20 15.50
N SER A 454 25.88 6.78 14.90
CA SER A 454 26.37 5.43 14.51
C SER A 454 25.75 4.76 13.27
N GLN A 455 26.50 4.81 12.17
CA GLN A 455 26.22 4.09 10.92
C GLN A 455 26.41 2.57 11.10
N PRO A 456 25.58 1.71 10.50
CA PRO A 456 25.95 0.31 10.28
C PRO A 456 27.03 0.25 9.19
N THR A 457 28.13 -0.41 9.51
CA THR A 457 29.30 -0.62 8.65
C THR A 457 28.88 -1.24 7.31
N MET A 458 29.28 -0.60 6.21
CA MET A 458 29.08 -1.17 4.88
C MET A 458 29.87 -2.46 4.76
N VAL A 459 29.21 -3.54 4.34
CA VAL A 459 29.92 -4.64 3.68
C VAL A 459 30.29 -4.12 2.29
N THR A 460 31.54 -3.68 2.15
CA THR A 460 32.14 -3.41 0.85
C THR A 460 32.09 -4.69 0.03
N ALA A 461 31.55 -4.59 -1.18
CA ALA A 461 31.51 -5.67 -2.15
C ALA A 461 32.91 -6.25 -2.42
N VAL A 462 32.89 -7.50 -2.89
CA VAL A 462 34.00 -8.40 -3.28
C VAL A 462 34.44 -9.37 -2.16
N SER A 463 33.75 -10.53 -2.06
CA SER A 463 34.28 -11.91 -1.83
C SER A 463 33.18 -12.87 -1.32
N PRO A 464 33.36 -14.21 -1.38
CA PRO A 464 32.77 -15.17 -2.32
C PRO A 464 31.40 -15.72 -1.83
N VAL A 465 30.33 -14.93 -1.93
CA VAL A 465 28.98 -15.40 -1.50
C VAL A 465 28.29 -16.28 -2.55
N ALA A 466 28.74 -16.24 -3.81
CA ALA A 466 28.22 -17.10 -4.87
C ALA A 466 28.55 -18.60 -4.65
N ASP A 467 29.67 -18.90 -4.00
CA ASP A 467 30.17 -20.28 -3.89
C ASP A 467 29.62 -21.06 -2.68
N GLN A 468 29.06 -20.39 -1.67
CA GLN A 468 28.56 -21.05 -0.45
C GLN A 468 27.08 -21.43 -0.49
N LEU A 469 26.34 -21.00 -1.52
CA LEU A 469 24.98 -21.48 -1.80
C LEU A 469 24.97 -22.57 -2.89
N ALA A 470 26.13 -22.88 -3.48
CA ALA A 470 26.32 -23.90 -4.51
C ALA A 470 26.97 -25.20 -3.99
N ALA A 471 27.14 -25.36 -2.68
CA ALA A 471 27.64 -26.56 -2.01
C ALA A 471 26.59 -27.06 -1.00
#